data_AF-A0AAW9LHW2-F1
#
_entry.id   AF-A0AAW9LHW2-F1
#
_cell.length_a   1.000
_cell.length_b   1.000
_cell.length_c   1.000
_cell.angle_alpha   90.00
_cell.angle_beta   90.00
_cell.angle_gamma   90.00
#
_symmetry.space_group_name_H-M   'P 1'
#
loop_
_entity.id
_entity.type
_entity.pdbx_description
1 polymer ?
#
loop_
_entity_poly.entity_id
_entity_poly.type
_entity_poly.pdbx_seq_one_letter_code
_entity_poly.pdbx_strand_id
1 'polypeptide(L)'
;MAASNATGLVGLVSKRIGRYVNHDDVLVRFVSLWVVVASVFTAAWVLSYLFLPQGLLRGGNPGAATGYAGSITREFLWLFGWNVGVSLIAVGANTLRSVNTPMGYVIEVVQAPWYGAVWGTGSLAIGTGERIVPSLTVLFERSGPMEITALVAVVVATRGVMLWHQESGPRWKEEFVRVRSPSDWSLTRREWALLVGGYLLLAVACYREAVAIAQVAG
;
A
#
# COMPACT_ATOMS: atom_id res chain seq x y z
N MET A 1 -15.74 41.83 -1.19
CA MET A 1 -14.38 41.25 -1.37
C MET A 1 -14.53 39.86 -1.94
N ALA A 2 -14.24 39.71 -3.24
CA ALA A 2 -14.39 38.44 -3.95
C ALA A 2 -13.24 37.49 -3.55
N ALA A 3 -13.60 36.32 -3.02
CA ALA A 3 -12.63 35.26 -2.75
C ALA A 3 -12.11 34.72 -4.10
N SER A 4 -10.80 34.87 -4.34
CA SER A 4 -10.16 34.32 -5.53
C SER A 4 -10.10 32.79 -5.43
N ASN A 5 -11.07 32.12 -6.04
CA ASN A 5 -11.04 30.67 -6.28
C ASN A 5 -10.03 30.32 -7.40
N ALA A 6 -8.77 30.73 -7.24
CA ALA A 6 -7.69 30.28 -8.10
C ALA A 6 -7.18 28.93 -7.61
N THR A 7 -8.00 27.88 -7.72
CA THR A 7 -7.46 26.51 -7.67
C THR A 7 -6.63 26.30 -8.93
N GLY A 8 -5.31 26.50 -8.85
CA GLY A 8 -4.40 26.20 -9.96
C GLY A 8 -4.51 24.74 -10.43
N LEU A 9 -3.83 24.41 -11.52
CA LEU A 9 -3.83 23.07 -12.15
C LEU A 9 -3.70 21.92 -11.13
N VAL A 10 -2.82 22.07 -10.14
CA VAL A 10 -2.60 21.10 -9.06
C VAL A 10 -3.85 20.87 -8.20
N GLY A 11 -4.59 21.93 -7.86
CA GLY A 11 -5.83 21.83 -7.09
C GLY A 11 -6.94 21.13 -7.87
N LEU A 12 -7.04 21.38 -9.18
CA LEU A 12 -8.00 20.70 -10.06
C LEU A 12 -7.68 19.21 -10.21
N VAL A 13 -6.41 18.86 -10.41
CA VAL A 13 -5.96 17.46 -10.52
C VAL A 13 -6.18 16.73 -9.20
N SER A 14 -5.81 17.33 -8.06
CA SER A 14 -6.02 16.75 -6.72
C SER A 14 -7.50 16.48 -6.44
N LYS A 15 -8.38 17.44 -6.75
CA LYS A 15 -9.83 17.27 -6.60
C LYS A 15 -10.39 16.15 -7.48
N ARG A 16 -9.86 15.99 -8.70
CA ARG A 16 -10.26 14.94 -9.64
C ARG A 16 -9.81 13.56 -9.15
N ILE A 17 -8.54 13.42 -8.75
CA ILE A 17 -8.00 12.18 -8.17
C ILE A 17 -8.80 11.81 -6.92
N GLY A 18 -9.02 12.76 -6.01
CA GLY A 18 -9.78 12.54 -4.78
C GLY A 18 -11.21 12.06 -5.03
N ARG A 19 -11.86 12.49 -6.12
CA ARG A 19 -13.19 12.00 -6.52
C ARG A 19 -13.18 10.51 -6.88
N TYR A 20 -12.20 10.09 -7.67
CA TYR A 20 -12.09 8.70 -8.13
C TYR A 20 -11.60 7.77 -7.02
N VAL A 21 -10.61 8.21 -6.23
CA VAL A 21 -10.09 7.47 -5.08
C VAL A 21 -11.12 7.34 -3.96
N ASN A 22 -12.13 8.20 -3.87
CA ASN A 22 -13.19 8.09 -2.87
C ASN A 22 -14.55 7.71 -3.47
N HIS A 23 -14.55 7.15 -4.67
CA HIS A 23 -15.76 6.75 -5.39
C HIS A 23 -16.56 5.69 -4.61
N ASP A 24 -17.88 5.72 -4.75
CA ASP A 24 -18.79 4.80 -4.03
C ASP A 24 -18.63 3.37 -4.53
N ASP A 25 -18.52 3.19 -5.84
CA ASP A 25 -18.17 1.89 -6.43
C ASP A 25 -16.76 1.44 -6.02
N VAL A 26 -16.69 0.24 -5.45
CA VAL A 26 -15.47 -0.35 -4.90
C VAL A 26 -14.41 -0.63 -5.99
N LEU A 27 -14.81 -0.98 -7.21
CA LEU A 27 -13.87 -1.25 -8.30
C LEU A 27 -13.26 0.04 -8.81
N VAL A 28 -14.08 1.08 -9.01
CA VAL A 28 -13.56 2.41 -9.40
C VAL A 28 -12.57 2.90 -8.36
N ARG A 29 -12.91 2.79 -7.09
CA ARG A 29 -12.04 3.16 -5.97
C ARG A 29 -10.74 2.37 -5.95
N PHE A 30 -10.84 1.04 -6.11
CA PHE A 30 -9.70 0.12 -6.14
C PHE A 30 -8.73 0.47 -7.27
N VAL A 31 -9.22 0.54 -8.51
CA VAL A 31 -8.40 0.86 -9.68
C VAL A 31 -7.77 2.24 -9.53
N SER A 32 -8.52 3.22 -9.03
CA SER A 32 -8.01 4.59 -8.88
C SER A 32 -6.90 4.68 -7.85
N LEU A 33 -7.07 4.07 -6.67
CA LEU A 33 -6.02 4.05 -5.65
C LEU A 33 -4.82 3.24 -6.13
N TRP A 34 -5.05 2.09 -6.77
CA TRP A 34 -4.00 1.26 -7.35
C TRP A 34 -3.16 2.04 -8.36
N VAL A 35 -3.78 2.78 -9.28
CA VAL A 35 -3.06 3.62 -10.26
C VAL A 35 -2.23 4.68 -9.56
N VAL A 36 -2.76 5.35 -8.53
CA VAL A 36 -2.00 6.35 -7.77
C VAL A 36 -0.78 5.71 -7.10
N VAL A 37 -0.99 4.62 -6.35
CA VAL A 37 0.05 3.87 -5.65
C VAL A 37 1.11 3.35 -6.62
N ALA A 38 0.71 2.69 -7.69
CA ALA A 38 1.60 2.17 -8.72
C ALA A 38 2.41 3.28 -9.40
N SER A 39 1.79 4.44 -9.66
CA SER A 39 2.47 5.58 -10.28
C SER A 39 3.54 6.17 -9.37
N VAL A 40 3.24 6.43 -8.09
CA VAL A 40 4.21 7.01 -7.15
C VAL A 40 5.32 6.01 -6.80
N PHE A 41 4.97 4.72 -6.69
CA PHE A 41 5.93 3.63 -6.55
C PHE A 41 6.89 3.58 -7.74
N THR A 42 6.36 3.56 -8.96
CA THR A 42 7.15 3.45 -10.19
C THR A 42 8.06 4.67 -10.38
N ALA A 43 7.54 5.87 -10.12
CA ALA A 43 8.34 7.09 -10.18
C ALA A 43 9.49 7.03 -9.17
N ALA A 44 9.23 6.64 -7.92
CA ALA A 44 10.27 6.51 -6.90
C ALA A 44 11.29 5.42 -7.25
N TRP A 45 10.84 4.29 -7.78
CA TRP A 45 11.70 3.20 -8.25
C TRP A 45 12.64 3.65 -9.37
N VAL A 46 12.11 4.27 -10.43
CA VAL A 46 12.91 4.76 -11.56
C VAL A 46 13.89 5.84 -11.10
N LEU A 47 13.42 6.85 -10.36
CA LEU A 47 14.28 7.95 -9.92
C LEU A 47 15.38 7.46 -8.97
N SER A 48 15.06 6.58 -8.03
CA SER A 48 16.07 6.02 -7.12
C SER A 48 17.07 5.12 -7.84
N TYR A 49 16.63 4.33 -8.83
CA TYR A 49 17.52 3.51 -9.65
C TYR A 49 18.52 4.37 -10.43
N LEU A 50 18.08 5.50 -10.99
CA LEU A 50 18.91 6.38 -11.80
C LEU A 50 19.84 7.27 -10.96
N PHE A 51 19.36 7.80 -9.83
CA PHE A 51 20.04 8.90 -9.13
C PHE A 51 20.61 8.53 -7.75
N LEU A 52 20.17 7.44 -7.11
CA LEU A 52 20.62 7.10 -5.76
C LEU A 52 21.68 5.98 -5.75
N PRO A 53 22.62 6.01 -4.79
CA PRO A 53 23.64 4.97 -4.65
C PRO A 53 23.04 3.62 -4.22
N GLN A 54 23.70 2.54 -4.64
CA GLN A 54 23.26 1.19 -4.32
C GLN A 54 23.42 0.94 -2.83
N GLY A 55 22.41 0.33 -2.22
CA GLY A 55 22.41 -0.01 -0.82
C GLY A 55 22.18 1.18 0.13
N LEU A 56 21.81 2.36 -0.37
CA LEU A 56 21.56 3.55 0.47
C LEU A 56 20.61 3.29 1.64
N LEU A 57 19.63 2.40 1.44
CA LEU A 57 18.58 2.09 2.42
C LEU A 57 18.78 0.74 3.10
N ARG A 58 19.95 0.10 2.97
CA ARG A 58 20.25 -1.19 3.63
C ARG A 58 20.19 -1.04 5.15
N GLY A 59 19.69 -2.07 5.83
CA GLY A 59 19.54 -2.09 7.28
C GLY A 59 18.34 -1.28 7.82
N GLY A 60 17.61 -0.55 6.96
CA GLY A 60 16.41 0.20 7.35
C GLY A 60 15.13 -0.64 7.44
N ASN A 61 15.15 -1.92 7.06
CA ASN A 61 14.00 -2.82 7.14
C ASN A 61 14.15 -3.78 8.33
N PRO A 62 13.36 -3.63 9.41
CA PRO A 62 13.44 -4.49 10.59
C PRO A 62 13.06 -5.96 10.29
N GLY A 63 12.31 -6.24 9.23
CA GLY A 63 12.01 -7.60 8.78
C GLY A 63 13.18 -8.32 8.09
N ALA A 64 14.28 -7.61 7.82
CA ALA A 64 15.43 -8.15 7.10
C ALA A 64 16.37 -9.02 7.93
N ALA A 65 16.27 -8.94 9.25
CA ALA A 65 17.21 -9.59 10.15
C ALA A 65 16.90 -11.08 10.39
N THR A 66 15.76 -11.57 9.90
CA THR A 66 15.37 -12.98 10.09
C THR A 66 15.92 -13.82 8.95
N GLY A 67 16.92 -14.65 9.24
CA GLY A 67 17.41 -15.65 8.29
C GLY A 67 16.31 -16.64 7.89
N TYR A 68 16.56 -17.42 6.82
CA TYR A 68 15.61 -18.39 6.29
C TYR A 68 14.99 -19.26 7.39
N ALA A 69 13.66 -19.39 7.37
CA ALA A 69 12.89 -20.08 8.40
C ALA A 69 13.08 -21.61 8.41
N GLY A 70 13.84 -22.17 7.46
CA GLY A 70 14.20 -23.59 7.41
C GLY A 70 13.20 -24.47 6.66
N SER A 71 12.03 -23.95 6.26
CA SER A 71 11.11 -24.62 5.33
C SER A 71 10.22 -23.62 4.59
N ILE A 72 9.77 -23.98 3.38
CA ILE A 72 8.84 -23.15 2.58
C ILE A 72 7.59 -22.78 3.38
N THR A 73 7.01 -23.73 4.10
CA THR A 73 5.79 -23.49 4.91
C THR A 73 6.04 -22.48 6.03
N ARG A 74 7.18 -22.57 6.73
CA ARG A 74 7.48 -21.64 7.83
C ARG A 74 7.79 -20.24 7.28
N GLU A 75 8.53 -20.17 6.18
CA GLU A 75 8.83 -18.91 5.50
C GLU A 75 7.54 -18.24 4.97
N PHE A 76 6.66 -19.01 4.33
CA PHE A 76 5.35 -18.56 3.89
C PHE A 76 4.51 -17.99 5.04
N LEU A 77 4.37 -18.73 6.14
CA LEU A 77 3.57 -18.29 7.28
C LEU A 77 4.15 -17.03 7.94
N TRP A 78 5.49 -16.92 7.97
CA TRP A 78 6.17 -15.73 8.46
C TRP A 78 5.90 -14.51 7.57
N LEU A 79 6.15 -14.63 6.26
CA LEU A 79 5.92 -13.56 5.28
C LEU A 79 4.44 -13.15 5.23
N PHE A 80 3.54 -14.13 5.19
CA PHE A 80 2.10 -13.88 5.17
C PHE A 80 1.64 -13.23 6.47
N GLY A 81 2.06 -13.74 7.63
CA GLY A 81 1.74 -13.17 8.94
C GLY A 81 2.24 -11.74 9.10
N TRP A 82 3.47 -11.45 8.64
CA TRP A 82 4.03 -10.11 8.62
C TRP A 82 3.19 -9.16 7.74
N ASN A 83 2.89 -9.55 6.51
CA ASN A 83 2.09 -8.73 5.60
C ASN A 83 0.65 -8.53 6.09
N VAL A 84 0.03 -9.54 6.72
CA VAL A 84 -1.27 -9.39 7.39
C VAL A 84 -1.16 -8.40 8.56
N GLY A 85 -0.10 -8.47 9.36
CA GLY A 85 0.15 -7.49 10.43
C GLY A 85 0.24 -6.07 9.90
N VAL A 86 1.02 -5.85 8.83
CA VAL A 86 1.13 -4.55 8.15
C VAL A 86 -0.21 -4.10 7.58
N SER A 87 -0.95 -4.99 6.92
CA SER A 87 -2.27 -4.63 6.36
C SER A 87 -3.26 -4.25 7.44
N LEU A 88 -3.24 -4.90 8.61
CA LEU A 88 -4.08 -4.55 9.75
C LEU A 88 -3.79 -3.15 10.30
N ILE A 89 -2.56 -2.65 10.21
CA ILE A 89 -2.24 -1.26 10.57
C ILE A 89 -2.96 -0.30 9.61
N ALA A 90 -2.92 -0.57 8.30
CA ALA A 90 -3.60 0.25 7.31
C ALA A 90 -5.13 0.17 7.42
N VAL A 91 -5.68 -1.01 7.71
CA VAL A 91 -7.11 -1.21 8.03
C VAL A 91 -7.49 -0.46 9.32
N GLY A 92 -6.66 -0.52 10.36
CA GLY A 92 -6.84 0.25 11.59
C GLY A 92 -6.83 1.74 11.32
N ALA A 93 -5.96 2.23 10.44
CA ALA A 93 -5.95 3.63 10.02
C ALA A 93 -7.22 4.02 9.24
N ASN A 94 -7.88 3.11 8.53
CA ASN A 94 -9.18 3.42 7.90
C ASN A 94 -10.28 3.76 8.90
N THR A 95 -10.09 3.50 10.20
CA THR A 95 -10.98 4.02 11.25
C THR A 95 -10.99 5.56 11.31
N LEU A 96 -9.93 6.21 10.83
CA LEU A 96 -9.79 7.66 10.72
C LEU A 96 -10.07 8.10 9.28
N ARG A 97 -10.92 9.11 9.11
CA ARG A 97 -11.16 9.76 7.81
C ARG A 97 -11.03 11.26 7.92
N SER A 98 -10.15 11.82 7.10
CA SER A 98 -10.01 13.27 6.97
C SER A 98 -10.62 13.73 5.66
N VAL A 99 -11.57 14.66 5.76
CA VAL A 99 -12.44 15.08 4.66
C VAL A 99 -13.03 13.82 4.01
N ASN A 100 -12.73 13.54 2.73
CA ASN A 100 -13.29 12.37 2.06
C ASN A 100 -12.37 11.13 2.08
N THR A 101 -11.11 11.25 2.53
CA THR A 101 -10.09 10.21 2.34
C THR A 101 -9.79 9.44 3.64
N PRO A 102 -9.95 8.11 3.64
CA PRO A 102 -9.51 7.26 4.76
C PRO A 102 -7.99 7.34 4.97
N MET A 103 -7.54 7.29 6.22
CA MET A 103 -6.10 7.39 6.52
C MET A 103 -5.30 6.16 6.05
N GLY A 104 -5.92 4.97 5.95
CA GLY A 104 -5.26 3.81 5.37
C GLY A 104 -4.81 4.06 3.92
N TYR A 105 -5.56 4.86 3.15
CA TYR A 105 -5.21 5.18 1.76
C TYR A 105 -3.98 6.07 1.71
N VAL A 106 -3.86 6.96 2.69
CA VAL A 106 -2.71 7.84 2.85
C VAL A 106 -1.46 7.02 3.19
N ILE A 107 -1.59 6.04 4.08
CA ILE A 107 -0.47 5.15 4.43
C ILE A 107 0.05 4.44 3.19
N GLU A 108 -0.82 3.82 2.38
CA GLU A 108 -0.42 3.14 1.15
C GLU A 108 0.31 4.08 0.18
N VAL A 109 -0.22 5.28 -0.04
CA VAL A 109 0.38 6.27 -0.96
C VAL A 109 1.72 6.81 -0.43
N VAL A 110 1.88 6.97 0.88
CA VAL A 110 3.12 7.47 1.50
C VAL A 110 4.19 6.38 1.60
N GLN A 111 3.80 5.12 1.80
CA GLN A 111 4.72 3.99 1.89
C GLN A 111 5.26 3.57 0.52
N ALA A 112 4.45 3.71 -0.54
CA ALA A 112 4.80 3.30 -1.90
C ALA A 112 6.12 3.91 -2.43
N PRO A 113 6.40 5.23 -2.27
CA PRO A 113 7.68 5.80 -2.63
C PRO A 113 8.88 5.19 -1.89
N TRP A 114 8.73 4.90 -0.59
CA TRP A 114 9.79 4.26 0.19
C TRP A 114 10.09 2.85 -0.34
N TYR A 115 9.04 2.07 -0.62
CA TYR A 115 9.21 0.72 -1.17
C TYR A 115 9.82 0.75 -2.59
N GLY A 116 9.42 1.70 -3.44
CA GLY A 116 10.06 1.93 -4.74
C GLY A 116 11.53 2.31 -4.62
N ALA A 117 11.88 3.17 -3.66
CA ALA A 117 13.27 3.54 -3.41
C ALA A 117 14.13 2.35 -2.93
N VAL A 118 13.57 1.44 -2.13
CA VAL A 118 14.23 0.20 -1.72
C VAL A 118 14.57 -0.66 -2.94
N TRP A 119 13.66 -0.77 -3.91
CA TRP A 119 13.90 -1.50 -5.16
C TRP A 119 14.98 -0.86 -6.03
N GLY A 120 14.90 0.46 -6.25
CA GLY A 120 15.84 1.14 -7.14
C GLY A 120 17.25 1.21 -6.57
N THR A 121 17.38 1.25 -5.24
CA THR A 121 18.70 1.20 -4.57
C THR A 121 19.21 -0.22 -4.36
N GLY A 122 18.43 -1.28 -4.61
CA GLY A 122 18.85 -2.65 -4.30
C GLY A 122 19.05 -2.89 -2.81
N SER A 123 18.18 -2.27 -2.00
CA SER A 123 18.24 -2.32 -0.53
C SER A 123 17.25 -3.32 0.07
N LEU A 124 16.79 -4.29 -0.74
CA LEU A 124 15.95 -5.37 -0.24
C LEU A 124 16.72 -6.19 0.80
N ALA A 125 15.97 -6.58 1.80
CA ALA A 125 16.38 -7.43 2.91
C ALA A 125 16.94 -8.79 2.47
N ILE A 126 16.30 -9.34 1.44
CA ILE A 126 16.46 -10.71 0.95
C ILE A 126 16.82 -10.62 -0.53
N GLY A 127 17.86 -11.36 -0.95
CA GLY A 127 18.35 -11.40 -2.32
C GLY A 127 19.82 -11.01 -2.46
N THR A 128 20.28 -10.83 -3.70
CA THR A 128 21.68 -10.55 -4.07
C THR A 128 22.17 -9.15 -3.68
N GLY A 129 21.28 -8.29 -3.16
CA GLY A 129 21.57 -6.87 -2.92
C GLY A 129 21.76 -6.05 -4.19
N GLU A 130 21.42 -6.63 -5.35
CA GLU A 130 21.40 -5.97 -6.65
C GLU A 130 20.18 -5.06 -6.79
N ARG A 131 20.34 -4.00 -7.58
CA ARG A 131 19.24 -3.10 -7.92
C ARG A 131 18.26 -3.81 -8.85
N ILE A 132 16.96 -3.63 -8.62
CA ILE A 132 15.96 -4.15 -9.54
C ILE A 132 15.83 -3.18 -10.72
N VAL A 133 16.11 -3.68 -11.93
CA VAL A 133 16.04 -2.88 -13.16
C VAL A 133 14.58 -2.54 -13.50
N PRO A 134 14.23 -1.25 -13.68
CA PRO A 134 12.92 -0.83 -14.14
C PRO A 134 12.50 -1.51 -15.45
N SER A 135 11.55 -2.43 -15.36
CA SER A 135 11.08 -3.22 -16.49
C SER A 135 9.70 -3.83 -16.21
N LEU A 136 8.96 -4.16 -17.27
CA LEU A 136 7.64 -4.78 -17.15
C LEU A 136 7.72 -6.26 -16.73
N THR A 137 8.86 -6.93 -16.95
CA THR A 137 9.06 -8.34 -16.56
C THR A 137 8.96 -8.52 -15.05
N VAL A 138 9.37 -7.50 -14.28
CA VAL A 138 9.28 -7.48 -12.82
C VAL A 138 7.84 -7.63 -12.31
N LEU A 139 6.83 -7.24 -13.09
CA LEU A 139 5.41 -7.45 -12.76
C LEU A 139 5.03 -8.94 -12.66
N PHE A 140 5.76 -9.80 -13.35
CA PHE A 140 5.52 -11.24 -13.41
C PHE A 140 6.52 -12.02 -12.58
N GLU A 141 7.79 -11.59 -12.55
CA GLU A 141 8.88 -12.31 -11.89
C GLU A 141 8.91 -12.13 -10.37
N ARG A 142 8.50 -10.96 -9.87
CA ARG A 142 8.58 -10.61 -8.44
C ARG A 142 7.21 -10.67 -7.76
N SER A 143 7.20 -10.98 -6.46
CA SER A 143 5.98 -10.98 -5.66
C SER A 143 5.44 -9.57 -5.38
N GLY A 144 6.32 -8.58 -5.24
CA GLY A 144 5.96 -7.25 -4.74
C GLY A 144 4.82 -6.53 -5.46
N PRO A 145 4.67 -6.59 -6.81
CA PRO A 145 3.53 -5.97 -7.48
C PRO A 145 2.20 -6.64 -7.12
N MET A 146 2.19 -7.96 -6.89
CA MET A 146 1.02 -8.66 -6.36
C MET A 146 0.75 -8.29 -4.91
N GLU A 147 1.79 -8.15 -4.07
CA GLU A 147 1.66 -7.70 -2.67
C GLU A 147 1.06 -6.30 -2.59
N ILE A 148 1.58 -5.33 -3.35
CA ILE A 148 1.03 -3.96 -3.43
C ILE A 148 -0.43 -4.01 -3.87
N THR A 149 -0.75 -4.80 -4.90
CA THR A 149 -2.11 -4.94 -5.40
C THR A 149 -3.05 -5.51 -4.33
N ALA A 150 -2.59 -6.52 -3.60
CA ALA A 150 -3.32 -7.15 -2.52
C ALA A 150 -3.57 -6.19 -1.35
N LEU A 151 -2.55 -5.43 -0.92
CA LEU A 151 -2.66 -4.45 0.15
C LEU A 151 -3.65 -3.33 -0.21
N VAL A 152 -3.57 -2.79 -1.44
CA VAL A 152 -4.53 -1.81 -1.95
C VAL A 152 -5.96 -2.39 -1.95
N ALA A 153 -6.15 -3.65 -2.35
CA ALA A 153 -7.46 -4.31 -2.33
C ALA A 153 -8.03 -4.41 -0.90
N VAL A 154 -7.22 -4.86 0.07
CA VAL A 154 -7.59 -4.97 1.49
C VAL A 154 -7.96 -3.60 2.08
N VAL A 155 -7.13 -2.59 1.86
CA VAL A 155 -7.37 -1.23 2.36
C VAL A 155 -8.60 -0.61 1.70
N VAL A 156 -8.82 -0.85 0.40
CA VAL A 156 -9.99 -0.30 -0.31
C VAL A 156 -11.30 -0.95 0.15
N ALA A 157 -11.28 -2.27 0.31
CA ALA A 157 -12.42 -3.02 0.80
C ALA A 157 -12.83 -2.57 2.20
N THR A 158 -11.87 -2.26 3.07
CA THR A 158 -12.12 -1.86 4.46
C THR A 158 -12.42 -0.36 4.65
N ARG A 159 -12.71 0.41 3.60
CA ARG A 159 -13.13 1.83 3.73
C ARG A 159 -14.27 2.06 4.73
N GLY A 160 -15.15 1.06 4.86
CA GLY A 160 -16.35 1.11 5.71
C GLY A 160 -16.07 1.09 7.22
N VAL A 161 -14.86 0.72 7.67
CA VAL A 161 -14.51 0.60 9.10
C VAL A 161 -14.29 1.95 9.81
N MET A 162 -14.64 3.05 9.14
CA MET A 162 -14.50 4.41 9.65
C MET A 162 -15.30 4.61 10.95
N LEU A 163 -14.65 5.20 11.95
CA LEU A 163 -15.22 5.54 13.26
C LEU A 163 -15.15 7.05 13.52
N TRP A 164 -14.01 7.66 13.18
CA TRP A 164 -13.77 9.07 13.41
C TRP A 164 -13.63 9.84 12.10
N HIS A 165 -14.21 11.03 12.09
CA HIS A 165 -14.21 11.93 10.96
C HIS A 165 -13.72 13.31 11.36
N GLN A 166 -12.84 13.86 10.53
CA GLN A 166 -12.46 15.26 10.54
C GLN A 166 -13.08 15.92 9.31
N GLU A 167 -14.00 16.87 9.52
CA GLU A 167 -14.84 17.45 8.45
C GLU A 167 -14.06 18.37 7.51
N SER A 168 -13.12 19.16 8.04
CA SER A 168 -12.38 20.15 7.26
C SER A 168 -10.86 19.95 7.33
N GLY A 169 -10.17 20.39 6.27
CA GLY A 169 -8.72 20.42 6.21
C GLY A 169 -8.16 21.77 6.69
N PRO A 170 -6.88 21.85 7.09
CA PRO A 170 -5.84 20.81 7.03
C PRO A 170 -5.89 19.83 8.21
N ARG A 171 -5.34 18.63 8.00
CA ARG A 171 -5.33 17.46 8.90
C ARG A 171 -4.86 17.68 10.35
N TRP A 172 -4.35 18.86 10.69
CA TRP A 172 -3.76 19.20 11.99
C TRP A 172 -4.49 20.34 12.73
N LYS A 173 -5.54 20.93 12.14
CA LYS A 173 -6.27 22.06 12.76
C LYS A 173 -7.56 21.66 13.46
N GLU A 174 -8.18 20.57 13.04
CA GLU A 174 -9.43 20.09 13.61
C GLU A 174 -9.23 18.71 14.23
N GLU A 175 -9.94 18.47 15.32
CA GLU A 175 -9.94 17.18 16.00
C GLU A 175 -10.78 16.15 15.25
N PHE A 176 -10.44 14.88 15.43
CA PHE A 176 -11.23 13.77 14.93
C PHE A 176 -12.45 13.55 15.83
N VAL A 177 -13.64 13.79 15.30
CA VAL A 177 -14.88 13.56 16.02
C VAL A 177 -15.37 12.14 15.73
N ARG A 178 -15.75 11.41 16.78
CA ARG A 178 -16.35 10.09 16.61
C ARG A 178 -17.77 10.24 16.05
N VAL A 179 -18.02 9.67 14.87
CA VAL A 179 -19.32 9.74 14.17
C VAL A 179 -19.95 8.37 13.96
N ARG A 180 -19.22 7.29 14.20
CA ARG A 180 -19.69 5.89 14.13
C ARG A 180 -19.15 5.06 15.28
N SER A 181 -19.73 3.88 15.44
CA SER A 181 -19.30 2.84 16.36
C SER A 181 -18.88 1.57 15.60
N PRO A 182 -18.08 0.68 16.21
CA PRO A 182 -17.71 -0.59 15.57
C PRO A 182 -18.91 -1.47 15.20
N SER A 183 -20.03 -1.34 15.90
CA SER A 183 -21.29 -2.02 15.54
C SER A 183 -21.91 -1.52 14.25
N ASP A 184 -21.51 -0.34 13.75
CA ASP A 184 -21.97 0.23 12.48
C ASP A 184 -21.12 -0.22 11.29
N TRP A 185 -20.07 -1.02 11.53
CA TRP A 185 -19.23 -1.53 10.46
C TRP A 185 -20.03 -2.43 9.54
N SER A 186 -20.06 -2.05 8.27
CA SER A 186 -20.72 -2.82 7.22
C SER A 186 -19.82 -2.85 5.99
N LEU A 187 -19.81 -4.03 5.37
CA LEU A 187 -19.10 -4.31 4.13
C LEU A 187 -20.12 -4.87 3.16
N THR A 188 -20.17 -4.29 1.96
CA THR A 188 -20.99 -4.83 0.87
C THR A 188 -20.43 -6.18 0.40
N ARG A 189 -21.23 -6.97 -0.33
CA ARG A 189 -20.75 -8.23 -0.92
C ARG A 189 -19.54 -8.05 -1.84
N ARG A 190 -19.49 -6.92 -2.57
CA ARG A 190 -18.36 -6.61 -3.46
C ARG A 190 -17.10 -6.25 -2.67
N GLU A 191 -17.25 -5.54 -1.55
CA GLU A 191 -16.14 -5.25 -0.65
C GLU A 191 -15.63 -6.52 0.05
N TRP A 192 -16.52 -7.42 0.47
CA TRP A 192 -16.12 -8.73 0.96
C TRP A 192 -15.37 -9.55 -0.09
N ALA A 193 -15.88 -9.59 -1.33
CA ALA A 193 -15.20 -10.28 -2.43
C ALA A 193 -13.81 -9.69 -2.70
N LEU A 194 -13.67 -8.36 -2.69
CA LEU A 194 -12.39 -7.70 -2.85
C LEU A 194 -11.44 -7.96 -1.68
N LEU A 195 -11.95 -7.99 -0.44
CA LEU A 195 -11.17 -8.27 0.77
C LEU A 195 -10.61 -9.70 0.74
N VAL A 196 -11.47 -10.69 0.48
CA VAL A 196 -11.07 -12.09 0.37
C VAL A 196 -10.11 -12.27 -0.79
N GLY A 197 -10.41 -11.69 -1.96
CA GLY A 197 -9.53 -11.71 -3.12
C GLY A 197 -8.16 -11.09 -2.83
N GLY A 198 -8.12 -9.98 -2.09
CA GLY A 198 -6.89 -9.33 -1.63
C GLY A 198 -6.04 -10.25 -0.77
N TYR A 199 -6.61 -10.87 0.28
CA TYR A 199 -5.84 -11.78 1.12
C TYR A 199 -5.43 -13.07 0.41
N LEU A 200 -6.24 -13.60 -0.52
CA LEU A 200 -5.85 -14.74 -1.36
C LEU A 200 -4.68 -14.38 -2.27
N LEU A 201 -4.73 -13.20 -2.91
CA LEU A 201 -3.61 -12.71 -3.74
C LEU A 201 -2.34 -12.51 -2.90
N LEU A 202 -2.48 -11.97 -1.68
CA LEU A 202 -1.38 -11.82 -0.74
C LEU A 202 -0.76 -13.17 -0.36
N ALA A 203 -1.59 -14.18 -0.09
CA ALA A 203 -1.13 -15.53 0.21
C ALA A 203 -0.36 -16.14 -0.96
N VAL A 204 -0.86 -15.99 -2.19
CA VAL A 204 -0.15 -16.45 -3.40
C VAL A 204 1.19 -15.73 -3.56
N ALA A 205 1.23 -14.42 -3.34
CA ALA A 205 2.47 -13.65 -3.44
C ALA A 205 3.51 -14.10 -2.40
N CYS A 206 3.10 -14.25 -1.14
CA CYS A 206 3.98 -14.72 -0.05
C CYS A 206 4.46 -16.16 -0.28
N TYR A 207 3.62 -17.04 -0.82
CA TYR A 207 4.01 -18.41 -1.12
C TYR A 207 5.04 -18.47 -2.25
N ARG A 208 4.85 -17.67 -3.31
CA ARG A 208 5.84 -17.55 -4.39
C ARG A 208 7.18 -17.04 -3.89
N GLU A 209 7.18 -16.03 -3.02
CA GLU A 209 8.40 -15.49 -2.42
C GLU A 209 9.08 -16.54 -1.51
N ALA A 210 8.32 -17.25 -0.69
CA ALA A 210 8.85 -18.33 0.17
C ALA A 210 9.53 -19.45 -0.64
N VAL A 211 8.95 -19.84 -1.78
CA VAL A 211 9.56 -20.82 -2.71
C VAL A 211 10.87 -20.27 -3.29
N ALA A 212 10.89 -19.00 -3.72
CA ALA A 212 12.09 -18.37 -4.27
C ALA A 212 13.21 -18.28 -3.23
N ILE A 213 12.89 -17.93 -1.98
CA ILE A 213 13.85 -17.91 -0.87
C ILE A 213 14.42 -19.31 -0.61
N ALA A 214 13.55 -20.32 -0.53
CA ALA A 214 13.97 -21.69 -0.29
C ALA A 214 14.89 -22.24 -1.39
N GLN A 215 14.71 -21.83 -2.65
CA GLN A 215 15.58 -22.21 -3.77
C GLN A 215 16.98 -21.57 -3.71
N VAL A 216 17.12 -20.44 -3.02
CA VAL A 216 18.40 -19.73 -2.89
C VAL A 216 19.13 -20.11 -1.59
N ALA A 217 18.38 -20.41 -0.52
CA ALA A 217 18.91 -20.65 0.82
C ALA A 217 19.04 -22.13 1.22
N GLY A 218 18.35 -23.04 0.52
CA GLY A 218 18.40 -24.50 0.72
C GLY A 218 19.32 -25.19 -0.27
#